data_AF-E9GZ50-F1
#
_entry.id   AF-E9GZ50-F1
#
_cell.length_a   1.000
_cell.length_b   1.000
_cell.length_c   1.000
_cell.angle_alpha   90.00
_cell.angle_beta   90.00
_cell.angle_gamma   90.00
#
_symmetry.space_group_name_H-M   'P 1'
#
loop_
_entity.id
_entity.type
_entity.pdbx_description
1 polymer ?
#
loop_
_entity_poly.entity_id
_entity_poly.type
_entity_poly.pdbx_seq_one_letter_code
_entity_poly.pdbx_strand_id
1 'polypeptide(L)'
;HPFLQRQQLSYTIIVVEQSNDSSFNRGMLLNIGFTEALLQDKYPCFIFHDIDYLPEDDRHSYSCPEDGKPRQMAFAIDYWDNYRPVPRYIFGGVSAISTHDFQQINGYSNLFLGWGGEDDQFY
;
A
#
# COMPACT_ATOMS: atom_id res chain seq x y z
N HIS A 1 -13.25 12.71 -0.55
CA HIS A 1 -12.78 11.50 0.15
C HIS A 1 -13.11 11.61 1.64
N PRO A 2 -14.37 11.39 2.06
CA PRO A 2 -14.81 11.66 3.43
C PRO A 2 -14.06 10.87 4.52
N PHE A 3 -13.70 9.62 4.22
CA PHE A 3 -12.95 8.74 5.12
C PHE A 3 -11.61 9.36 5.56
N LEU A 4 -10.73 9.73 4.62
CA LEU A 4 -9.43 10.34 4.93
C LEU A 4 -9.56 11.73 5.57
N GLN A 5 -10.57 12.51 5.16
CA GLN A 5 -10.84 13.83 5.73
C GLN A 5 -11.24 13.77 7.21
N ARG A 6 -12.04 12.76 7.61
CA ARG A 6 -12.41 12.54 9.02
C ARG A 6 -11.22 12.18 9.90
N GLN A 7 -10.18 11.59 9.32
CA GLN A 7 -8.92 11.27 10.01
C GLN A 7 -7.96 12.48 10.14
N GLN A 8 -8.34 13.65 9.61
CA GLN A 8 -7.56 14.89 9.68
C GLN A 8 -6.13 14.76 9.14
N LEU A 9 -5.96 13.94 8.10
CA LEU A 9 -4.66 13.70 7.47
C LEU A 9 -4.31 14.81 6.47
N SER A 10 -3.02 15.14 6.40
CA SER A 10 -2.45 15.79 5.22
C SER A 10 -2.05 14.70 4.24
N TYR A 11 -2.81 14.53 3.16
CA TYR A 11 -2.65 13.42 2.23
C TYR A 11 -2.70 13.88 0.77
N THR A 12 -2.02 13.11 -0.08
CA THR A 12 -2.09 13.20 -1.54
C THR A 12 -2.46 11.83 -2.08
N ILE A 13 -3.39 11.78 -3.04
CA ILE A 13 -3.74 10.54 -3.74
C ILE A 13 -2.99 10.53 -5.05
N ILE A 14 -2.19 9.48 -5.27
CA ILE A 14 -1.43 9.26 -6.50
C ILE A 14 -1.95 7.99 -7.14
N VAL A 15 -2.47 8.13 -8.35
CA VAL A 15 -2.89 6.99 -9.17
C VAL A 15 -1.82 6.79 -10.24
N VAL A 16 -1.18 5.63 -10.24
CA VAL A 16 -0.14 5.27 -11.20
C VAL A 16 -0.73 4.32 -12.23
N GLU A 17 -0.86 4.79 -13.46
CA GLU A 17 -1.47 4.04 -14.57
C GLU A 17 -0.39 3.37 -15.44
N GLN A 18 -0.55 2.07 -15.69
CA GLN A 18 0.27 1.36 -16.68
C GLN A 18 -0.34 1.55 -18.06
N SER A 19 0.35 2.27 -18.94
CA SER A 19 -0.17 2.67 -20.26
C SER A 19 0.22 1.72 -21.41
N ASN A 20 1.00 0.68 -21.14
CA ASN A 20 1.49 -0.25 -22.16
C ASN A 20 0.71 -1.56 -22.15
N ASP A 21 0.81 -2.32 -23.25
CA ASP A 21 0.11 -3.61 -23.39
C ASP A 21 0.86 -4.79 -22.72
N SER A 22 1.86 -4.51 -21.87
CA SER A 22 2.59 -5.57 -21.16
C SER A 22 1.78 -6.08 -19.96
N SER A 23 2.18 -7.22 -19.39
CA SER A 23 1.55 -7.72 -18.16
C SER A 23 1.59 -6.67 -17.06
N PHE A 24 0.50 -6.54 -16.31
CA PHE A 24 0.41 -5.62 -15.18
C PHE A 24 1.53 -5.90 -14.17
N ASN A 25 2.21 -4.85 -13.71
CA ASN A 25 3.29 -4.96 -12.73
C ASN A 25 3.00 -4.04 -11.54
N ARG A 26 2.29 -4.58 -10.56
CA ARG A 26 1.87 -3.86 -9.37
C ARG A 26 3.05 -3.26 -8.60
N GLY A 27 4.06 -4.09 -8.28
CA GLY A 27 5.24 -3.66 -7.53
C GLY A 27 5.98 -2.50 -8.21
N MET A 28 6.17 -2.57 -9.53
CA MET A 28 6.80 -1.49 -10.29
C MET A 28 5.98 -0.19 -10.24
N LEU A 29 4.65 -0.27 -10.36
CA LEU A 29 3.80 0.93 -10.29
C LEU A 29 3.82 1.57 -8.89
N LEU A 30 3.85 0.77 -7.83
CA LEU A 30 3.99 1.28 -6.46
C LEU A 30 5.37 1.96 -6.26
N ASN A 31 6.44 1.40 -6.81
CA ASN A 31 7.77 2.02 -6.81
C ASN A 31 7.80 3.35 -7.59
N ILE A 32 7.14 3.41 -8.75
CA ILE A 32 7.01 4.63 -9.55
C ILE A 32 6.24 5.68 -8.73
N GLY A 33 5.11 5.31 -8.14
CA GLY A 33 4.31 6.20 -7.31
C GLY A 33 5.09 6.77 -6.12
N PHE A 34 5.87 5.93 -5.44
CA PHE A 34 6.78 6.36 -4.38
C PHE A 34 7.79 7.39 -4.87
N THR A 35 8.44 7.11 -6.00
CA THR A 35 9.47 7.99 -6.58
C THR A 35 8.88 9.34 -6.99
N GLU A 36 7.77 9.32 -7.73
CA GLU A 36 7.10 10.53 -8.21
C GLU A 36 6.52 11.37 -7.06
N ALA A 37 6.02 10.74 -5.99
CA ALA A 37 5.57 11.46 -4.81
C ALA A 37 6.68 12.31 -4.19
N LEU A 38 7.88 11.75 -4.06
CA LEU A 38 9.03 12.43 -3.44
C LEU A 38 9.58 13.58 -4.29
N LEU A 39 9.22 13.66 -5.58
CA LEU A 39 9.51 14.83 -6.41
C LEU A 39 8.57 16.01 -6.10
N GLN A 40 7.38 15.74 -5.55
CA GLN A 40 6.38 16.76 -5.25
C GLN A 40 6.52 17.31 -3.83
N ASP A 41 6.72 16.45 -2.84
CA ASP A 41 6.87 16.86 -1.44
C ASP A 41 7.55 15.78 -0.59
N LYS A 42 7.80 16.10 0.69
CA LYS A 42 8.29 15.18 1.71
C LYS A 42 7.12 14.47 2.37
N TYR A 43 6.91 13.23 1.99
CA TYR A 43 5.98 12.33 2.67
C TYR A 43 6.78 11.48 3.67
N PRO A 44 6.39 11.43 4.96
CA PRO A 44 7.02 10.53 5.94
C PRO A 44 6.42 9.12 5.91
N CYS A 45 5.26 8.95 5.28
CA CYS A 45 4.48 7.73 5.27
C CYS A 45 3.87 7.50 3.89
N PHE A 46 3.85 6.24 3.47
CA PHE A 46 3.20 5.77 2.25
C PHE A 46 2.17 4.70 2.59
N ILE A 47 0.98 4.85 2.00
CA ILE A 47 -0.06 3.83 2.00
C ILE A 47 -0.13 3.26 0.59
N PHE A 48 0.28 2.00 0.41
CA PHE A 48 0.10 1.29 -0.85
C PHE A 48 -1.24 0.58 -0.83
N HIS A 49 -2.03 0.76 -1.88
CA HIS A 49 -3.46 0.52 -1.82
C HIS A 49 -3.99 0.00 -3.15
N ASP A 50 -4.60 -1.19 -3.11
CA ASP A 50 -5.35 -1.75 -4.22
C ASP A 50 -6.70 -1.04 -4.36
N ILE A 51 -7.02 -0.60 -5.59
CA ILE A 51 -8.15 0.29 -5.86
C ILE A 51 -9.53 -0.30 -5.49
N ASP A 52 -9.62 -1.62 -5.31
CA ASP A 52 -10.81 -2.37 -4.97
C ASP A 52 -10.98 -2.65 -3.47
N TYR A 53 -10.09 -2.15 -2.60
CA TYR A 53 -10.24 -2.25 -1.14
C TYR A 53 -10.87 -0.99 -0.54
N LEU A 54 -12.00 -1.14 0.13
CA LEU A 54 -12.62 -0.05 0.89
C LEU A 54 -12.62 -0.36 2.39
N PRO A 55 -12.14 0.55 3.25
CA PRO A 55 -12.22 0.37 4.69
C PRO A 55 -13.67 0.48 5.16
N GLU A 56 -14.12 -0.50 5.94
CA GLU A 56 -15.47 -0.53 6.51
C GLU A 56 -15.60 0.24 7.84
N ASP A 57 -14.47 0.60 8.45
CA ASP A 57 -14.41 1.23 9.76
C ASP A 57 -13.49 2.46 9.74
N ASP A 58 -14.05 3.62 10.10
CA ASP A 58 -13.32 4.89 10.18
C ASP A 58 -12.19 4.89 11.22
N ARG A 59 -12.20 3.95 12.17
CA ARG A 59 -11.14 3.75 13.16
C ARG A 59 -9.88 3.13 12.56
N HIS A 60 -9.95 2.64 11.32
CA HIS A 60 -8.80 2.12 10.61
C HIS A 60 -7.91 3.28 10.12
N SER A 61 -6.86 3.60 10.86
CA SER A 61 -5.99 4.74 10.55
C SER A 61 -5.18 4.53 9.27
N TYR A 62 -5.29 5.46 8.32
CA TYR A 62 -4.48 5.55 7.09
C TYR A 62 -3.24 6.42 7.32
N SER A 63 -2.51 6.07 8.38
CA SER A 63 -1.24 6.66 8.78
C SER A 63 -0.27 5.56 9.18
N CYS A 64 1.02 5.84 9.08
CA CYS A 64 2.05 4.91 9.52
C CYS A 64 1.99 4.76 11.05
N PRO A 65 2.26 3.55 11.59
CA PRO A 65 2.26 3.32 13.03
C PRO A 65 3.32 4.13 13.76
N GLU A 66 3.03 4.57 14.99
CA GLU A 66 4.01 5.23 15.85
C GLU A 66 5.14 4.31 16.30
N ASP A 67 4.92 2.99 16.31
CA ASP A 67 5.95 2.00 16.64
C ASP A 67 6.97 1.77 15.51
N GLY A 68 6.83 2.50 14.40
CA GLY A 68 7.77 2.55 13.29
C GLY A 68 7.80 1.28 12.44
N LYS A 69 6.84 0.36 12.61
CA LYS A 69 6.80 -0.89 11.83
C LYS A 69 5.88 -0.74 10.62
N PRO A 70 6.20 -1.40 9.48
CA PRO A 70 5.23 -1.56 8.42
C PRO A 70 3.94 -2.23 8.93
N ARG A 71 2.78 -1.79 8.47
CA ARG A 71 1.46 -2.31 8.87
C ARG A 71 0.74 -2.95 7.69
N GLN A 72 0.37 -4.21 7.85
CA GLN A 72 -0.67 -4.85 7.04
C GLN A 72 -2.02 -4.24 7.41
N MET A 73 -2.72 -3.65 6.44
CA MET A 73 -3.98 -2.95 6.66
C MET A 73 -5.19 -3.78 6.23
N ALA A 74 -5.02 -4.66 5.24
CA ALA A 74 -6.03 -5.62 4.79
C ALA A 74 -6.09 -6.88 5.68
N PHE A 75 -6.30 -6.72 6.98
CA PHE A 75 -6.26 -7.83 7.96
C PHE A 75 -7.54 -8.67 8.03
N ALA A 76 -8.71 -8.09 7.76
CA ALA A 76 -9.98 -8.79 7.74
C ALA A 76 -10.79 -8.27 6.54
N ILE A 77 -11.11 -9.16 5.61
CA ILE A 77 -11.69 -8.82 4.30
C ILE A 77 -12.95 -9.67 4.12
N ASP A 78 -13.99 -9.09 3.52
CA ASP A 78 -15.32 -9.71 3.36
C ASP A 78 -15.28 -11.05 2.61
N TYR A 79 -14.52 -11.11 1.52
CA TYR A 79 -14.36 -12.33 0.72
C TYR A 79 -13.35 -13.33 1.31
N TRP A 80 -12.62 -12.97 2.37
CA TRP A 80 -11.63 -13.85 3.00
C TRP A 80 -12.21 -14.58 4.21
N ASP A 81 -12.63 -15.84 4.00
CA ASP A 81 -13.10 -16.77 5.04
C ASP A 81 -14.04 -16.08 6.07
N ASN A 82 -14.98 -15.26 5.57
CA ASN A 82 -15.93 -14.48 6.37
C ASN A 82 -15.25 -13.58 7.43
N TYR A 83 -14.40 -12.64 6.96
CA TYR A 83 -13.61 -11.71 7.79
C TYR A 83 -12.63 -12.37 8.76
N ARG A 84 -12.19 -13.61 8.50
CA ARG A 84 -11.12 -14.16 9.33
C ARG A 84 -9.82 -13.40 9.13
N PRO A 85 -8.98 -13.31 10.17
CA PRO A 85 -7.63 -12.77 10.06
C PRO A 85 -6.87 -13.34 8.87
N VAL A 86 -6.44 -12.45 7.97
CA VAL A 86 -5.49 -12.77 6.92
C VAL A 86 -4.15 -13.11 7.59
N PRO A 87 -3.44 -14.18 7.15
CA PRO A 87 -2.13 -14.52 7.69
C PRO A 87 -1.15 -13.35 7.66
N ARG A 88 -0.33 -13.22 8.71
CA ARG A 88 0.59 -12.09 8.90
C ARG A 88 1.63 -11.92 7.78
N TYR A 89 1.99 -13.02 7.12
CA TYR A 89 2.97 -12.99 6.02
C TYR A 89 2.39 -12.45 4.71
N ILE A 90 1.07 -12.25 4.62
CA ILE A 90 0.43 -11.66 3.44
C ILE A 90 0.40 -10.14 3.64
N PHE A 91 1.18 -9.42 2.84
CA PHE A 91 1.28 -7.95 2.90
C PHE A 91 0.59 -7.24 1.72
N GLY A 92 -0.23 -7.98 0.96
CA GLY A 92 -1.01 -7.50 -0.17
C GLY A 92 -2.28 -6.72 0.22
N GLY A 93 -3.01 -6.25 -0.80
CA GLY A 93 -4.21 -5.43 -0.62
C GLY A 93 -3.87 -3.99 -0.24
N VAL A 94 -3.71 -3.75 1.07
CA VAL A 94 -3.38 -2.44 1.61
C VAL A 94 -2.29 -2.56 2.67
N SER A 95 -1.27 -1.70 2.57
CA SER A 95 -0.19 -1.62 3.54
C SER A 95 0.28 -0.20 3.81
N ALA A 96 0.81 0.03 5.01
CA ALA A 96 1.46 1.28 5.39
C ALA A 96 2.93 1.03 5.68
N ILE A 97 3.81 1.90 5.17
CA ILE A 97 5.25 1.85 5.42
C ILE A 97 5.84 3.25 5.47
N SER A 98 6.82 3.46 6.34
CA SER A 98 7.54 4.73 6.41
C SER A 98 8.44 4.91 5.19
N THR A 99 8.70 6.16 4.81
CA THR A 99 9.63 6.47 3.71
C THR A 99 11.02 5.91 3.97
N HIS A 100 11.45 5.94 5.22
CA HIS A 100 12.72 5.38 5.66
C HIS A 100 12.77 3.87 5.41
N ASP A 101 11.76 3.12 5.88
CA ASP A 101 11.79 1.66 5.79
C ASP A 101 11.66 1.19 4.34
N PHE A 102 10.82 1.87 3.54
CA PHE A 102 10.68 1.55 2.12
C PHE A 102 12.00 1.73 1.36
N GLN A 103 12.76 2.79 1.68
CA GLN A 103 14.10 3.00 1.13
C GLN A 103 15.10 1.95 1.63
N GLN A 104 15.03 1.56 2.92
CA GLN A 104 15.94 0.55 3.48
C GLN A 104 15.79 -0.82 2.82
N ILE A 105 14.58 -1.21 2.45
CA ILE A 105 14.31 -2.49 1.77
C ILE A 105 14.41 -2.40 0.24
N ASN A 106 14.77 -1.22 -0.30
CA ASN A 106 14.85 -0.96 -1.74
C ASN A 106 13.51 -1.17 -2.49
N GLY A 107 12.39 -0.85 -1.83
CA GLY A 107 11.05 -0.92 -2.40
C GLY A 107 10.59 -2.32 -2.79
N TYR A 108 9.59 -2.40 -3.69
CA TYR A 108 9.11 -3.66 -4.25
C TYR A 108 10.07 -4.20 -5.33
N SER A 109 10.06 -5.51 -5.58
CA SER A 109 10.68 -6.05 -6.79
C SER A 109 9.96 -5.60 -8.07
N ASN A 110 10.73 -5.22 -9.08
CA ASN A 110 10.21 -4.89 -10.42
C ASN A 110 10.06 -6.13 -11.32
N LEU A 111 10.40 -7.33 -10.84
CA LEU A 111 10.46 -8.55 -11.65
C LEU A 111 9.14 -9.33 -11.72
N PHE A 112 8.16 -8.99 -10.89
CA PHE A 112 6.86 -9.66 -10.85
C PHE A 112 5.93 -9.09 -11.94
N LEU A 113 5.83 -9.82 -13.05
CA LEU A 113 4.93 -9.53 -14.16
C LEU A 113 3.68 -10.42 -14.05
N GLY A 114 2.51 -9.80 -13.95
CA GLY A 114 1.25 -10.49 -13.71
C GLY A 114 0.92 -10.63 -12.23
N TRP A 115 0.04 -11.58 -11.90
CA TRP A 115 -0.49 -11.76 -10.54
C TRP A 115 0.41 -12.63 -9.66
N GLY A 116 0.79 -12.10 -8.51
CA GLY A 116 1.25 -12.85 -7.34
C GLY A 116 2.76 -12.82 -7.08
N GLY A 117 3.10 -12.90 -5.80
CA GLY A 117 4.45 -13.08 -5.26
C GLY A 117 5.20 -11.78 -4.98
N GLU A 118 4.72 -10.62 -5.46
CA GLU A 118 5.37 -9.34 -5.20
C GLU A 118 5.15 -8.86 -3.77
N ASP A 119 3.98 -9.15 -3.20
CA ASP A 119 3.61 -8.86 -1.82
C ASP A 119 4.25 -9.85 -0.84
N ASP A 120 4.38 -11.13 -1.21
CA ASP A 120 5.13 -12.13 -0.45
C ASP A 120 6.62 -11.78 -0.36
N GLN A 121 7.22 -11.25 -1.44
CA GLN A 121 8.62 -10.83 -1.48
C GLN A 121 8.89 -9.53 -0.72
N PHE A 122 7.85 -8.70 -0.57
CA PHE A 122 7.93 -7.43 0.15
C PHE A 122 7.82 -7.57 1.66
N TYR A 123 7.28 -8.68 2.17
CA TYR A 123 7.18 -9.02 3.59
C TYR A 123 8.52 -9.42 4.21
#